data_AF-A0A9P7DUR4-F1
#
_entry.id   AF-A0A9P7DUR4-F1
#
_cell.length_a   1.000
_cell.length_b   1.000
_cell.length_c   1.000
_cell.angle_alpha   90.00
_cell.angle_beta   90.00
_cell.angle_gamma   90.00
#
_symmetry.space_group_name_H-M   'P 1'
#
loop_
_entity.id
_entity.type
_entity.pdbx_description
1 polymer ?
#
loop_
_entity_poly.entity_id
_entity_poly.type
_entity_poly.pdbx_seq_one_letter_code
_entity_poly.pdbx_strand_id
1 'polypeptide(L)'
;HPTAGRVIRMEETVHAKWWTQFGLGDGGEEVGSESSDNEDDTLFYPFASHLDWQVACWAVQEGTGYKAFDRLLAIPSIEHLGFAYHNIRGLHQTIDSIPSHAKLQLTYLAFNDTLDYKHELHYCNPLEAIQTLLGNPAHAEDIVYKPSKVFTNPSHSNHICNEMWIG
;
A
#
# COMPACT_ATOMS: atom_id res chain seq x y z
N HIS A 1 -33.95 -22.40 19.84
CA HIS A 1 -34.08 -21.62 18.59
C HIS A 1 -33.25 -22.29 17.50
N PRO A 2 -33.81 -22.65 16.34
CA PRO A 2 -33.12 -23.47 15.34
C PRO A 2 -32.29 -22.65 14.33
N THR A 3 -31.93 -21.40 14.64
CA THR A 3 -31.17 -20.52 13.72
C THR A 3 -29.75 -20.25 14.21
N ALA A 4 -29.20 -21.11 15.07
CA ALA A 4 -27.82 -20.98 15.52
C ALA A 4 -26.88 -21.73 14.56
N GLY A 5 -26.10 -20.98 13.78
CA GLY A 5 -24.94 -21.51 13.07
C GLY A 5 -25.08 -21.56 11.55
N ARG A 6 -25.25 -20.41 10.89
CA ARG A 6 -24.85 -20.32 9.48
C ARG A 6 -23.32 -20.28 9.45
N VAL A 7 -22.71 -21.35 8.95
CA VAL A 7 -21.25 -21.37 8.72
C VAL A 7 -20.95 -20.34 7.63
N ILE A 8 -20.37 -19.21 8.01
CA ILE A 8 -19.81 -18.24 7.07
C ILE A 8 -18.52 -18.87 6.55
N ARG A 9 -18.59 -19.53 5.39
CA ARG A 9 -17.40 -19.92 4.64
C ARG A 9 -16.94 -18.71 3.84
N MET A 10 -15.64 -18.45 3.88
CA MET A 10 -15.01 -17.51 2.95
C MET A 10 -15.20 -17.99 1.52
N GLU A 11 -15.45 -17.05 0.61
CA GLU A 11 -15.20 -17.32 -0.80
C GLU A 11 -13.69 -17.56 -0.98
N GLU A 12 -13.31 -18.65 -1.63
CA GLU A 12 -11.92 -18.93 -2.04
C GLU A 12 -11.30 -17.79 -2.87
N THR A 13 -12.14 -16.87 -3.35
CA THR A 13 -11.78 -15.79 -4.25
C THR A 13 -11.49 -14.47 -3.57
N VAL A 14 -11.46 -14.34 -2.23
CA VAL A 14 -11.17 -13.03 -1.60
C VAL A 14 -9.77 -12.55 -1.96
N HIS A 15 -8.76 -13.41 -1.86
CA HIS A 15 -7.40 -13.07 -2.31
C HIS A 15 -7.38 -12.83 -3.82
N ALA A 16 -8.03 -13.68 -4.63
CA ALA A 16 -8.10 -13.47 -6.08
C ALA A 16 -8.76 -12.13 -6.47
N LYS A 17 -9.84 -11.74 -5.79
CA LYS A 17 -10.53 -10.45 -5.96
C LYS A 17 -9.66 -9.30 -5.48
N TRP A 18 -8.96 -9.47 -4.37
CA TRP A 18 -8.03 -8.48 -3.84
C TRP A 18 -6.84 -8.28 -4.78
N TRP A 19 -6.25 -9.35 -5.32
CA TRP A 19 -5.27 -9.30 -6.40
C TRP A 19 -5.85 -8.75 -7.71
N THR A 20 -7.12 -8.99 -8.04
CA THR A 20 -7.73 -8.37 -9.23
C THR A 20 -7.94 -6.86 -9.04
N GLN A 21 -8.20 -6.43 -7.80
CA GLN A 21 -8.54 -5.06 -7.44
C GLN A 21 -7.28 -4.20 -7.19
N PHE A 22 -6.25 -4.78 -6.60
CA PHE A 22 -5.03 -4.10 -6.12
C PHE A 22 -3.73 -4.75 -6.61
N GLY A 23 -3.81 -6.00 -7.07
CA GLY A 23 -2.69 -6.71 -7.69
C GLY A 23 -2.54 -6.29 -9.14
N LEU A 24 -1.29 -6.13 -9.52
CA LEU A 24 -0.90 -5.82 -10.88
C LEU A 24 -1.22 -7.00 -11.77
N GLY A 25 -1.84 -6.70 -12.91
CA GLY A 25 -2.29 -7.71 -13.85
C GLY A 25 -1.17 -8.63 -14.33
N ASP A 26 -1.57 -9.90 -14.37
CA ASP A 26 -1.03 -11.04 -15.13
C ASP A 26 0.11 -11.87 -14.52
N GLY A 27 -0.03 -13.19 -14.65
CA GLY A 27 0.97 -14.18 -14.26
C GLY A 27 0.54 -15.16 -13.18
N GLY A 28 -0.64 -15.77 -13.30
CA GLY A 28 -0.90 -17.00 -12.56
C GLY A 28 -0.01 -18.13 -13.09
N GLU A 29 0.99 -18.56 -12.30
CA GLU A 29 1.61 -19.89 -12.42
C GLU A 29 2.36 -20.23 -11.11
N GLU A 30 1.90 -21.30 -10.45
CA GLU A 30 2.65 -21.97 -9.38
C GLU A 30 3.93 -22.60 -9.98
N VAL A 31 5.13 -22.05 -9.76
CA VAL A 31 6.38 -22.81 -9.87
C VAL A 31 7.46 -22.25 -8.93
N GLY A 32 7.97 -23.13 -8.06
CA GLY A 32 9.39 -23.35 -7.83
C GLY A 32 10.26 -22.19 -7.33
N SER A 33 10.73 -22.35 -6.09
CA SER A 33 11.87 -21.64 -5.51
C SER A 33 13.11 -21.75 -6.40
N GLU A 34 13.41 -20.70 -7.17
CA GLU A 34 14.75 -20.36 -7.64
C GLU A 34 14.94 -18.86 -7.41
N SER A 35 15.91 -18.54 -6.55
CA SER A 35 16.39 -17.20 -6.23
C SER A 35 16.74 -16.42 -7.50
N SER A 36 15.99 -15.36 -7.80
CA SER A 36 16.26 -14.39 -8.85
C SER A 36 16.25 -13.00 -8.21
N ASP A 37 17.24 -12.17 -8.54
CA ASP A 37 17.58 -10.87 -7.97
C ASP A 37 16.50 -9.75 -8.15
N ASN A 38 15.21 -10.11 -8.20
CA ASN A 38 14.10 -9.25 -8.61
C ASN A 38 13.16 -8.83 -7.47
N GLU A 39 13.50 -9.08 -6.20
CA GLU A 39 12.69 -8.59 -5.06
C GLU A 39 12.68 -7.05 -5.01
N ASP A 40 13.78 -6.41 -5.42
CA ASP A 40 13.93 -4.95 -5.41
C ASP A 40 13.00 -4.25 -6.42
N ASP A 41 12.64 -4.89 -7.53
CA ASP A 41 11.81 -4.26 -8.57
C ASP A 41 10.36 -4.05 -8.13
N THR A 42 9.86 -4.86 -7.19
CA THR A 42 8.51 -4.68 -6.64
C THR A 42 8.44 -3.54 -5.62
N LEU A 43 9.55 -3.24 -4.93
CA LEU A 43 9.62 -2.20 -3.89
C LEU A 43 9.43 -0.79 -4.46
N PHE A 44 9.87 -0.58 -5.70
CA PHE A 44 9.78 0.72 -6.37
C PHE A 44 8.54 0.85 -7.26
N TYR A 45 7.64 -0.13 -7.28
CA TYR A 45 6.39 -0.03 -8.03
C TYR A 45 5.64 1.28 -7.67
N PRO A 46 5.14 2.07 -8.64
CA PRO A 46 4.96 1.80 -10.08
C PRO A 46 6.16 2.11 -10.97
N PHE A 47 7.32 2.44 -10.41
CA PHE A 47 8.55 2.67 -11.15
C PHE A 47 9.22 1.35 -11.55
N ALA A 48 9.93 1.36 -12.67
CA ALA A 48 10.60 0.19 -13.22
C ALA A 48 11.85 -0.21 -12.42
N SER A 49 12.44 0.72 -11.65
CA SER A 49 13.61 0.47 -10.80
C SER A 49 13.81 1.57 -9.77
N HIS A 50 14.73 1.36 -8.83
CA HIS A 50 15.18 2.40 -7.90
C HIS A 50 15.68 3.67 -8.60
N LEU A 51 16.45 3.51 -9.70
CA LEU A 51 16.97 4.65 -10.46
C LEU A 51 15.84 5.44 -11.13
N ASP A 52 14.83 4.74 -11.65
CA ASP A 52 13.62 5.35 -12.21
C ASP A 52 12.89 6.22 -11.16
N TRP A 53 12.69 5.68 -9.96
CA TRP A 53 12.12 6.43 -8.84
C TRP A 53 12.99 7.64 -8.41
N GLN A 54 14.32 7.49 -8.34
CA GLN A 54 15.19 8.59 -7.94
C GLN A 54 15.15 9.77 -8.93
N VAL A 55 15.17 9.47 -10.23
CA VAL A 55 15.08 10.50 -11.28
C VAL A 55 13.72 11.19 -11.24
N ALA A 56 12.64 10.42 -11.04
CA ALA A 56 11.30 10.94 -10.83
C ALA A 56 11.21 11.89 -9.63
N CYS A 57 11.70 11.45 -8.46
CA CYS A 57 11.71 12.25 -7.24
C CYS A 57 12.50 13.56 -7.42
N TRP A 58 13.69 13.49 -8.01
CA TRP A 58 14.49 14.67 -8.30
C TRP A 58 13.76 15.65 -9.24
N ALA A 59 13.14 15.14 -10.31
CA ALA A 59 12.43 15.97 -11.29
C ALA A 59 11.25 16.73 -10.67
N VAL A 60 10.52 16.09 -9.76
CA VAL A 60 9.39 16.68 -9.02
C VAL A 60 9.87 17.71 -8.00
N GLN A 61 10.92 17.41 -7.22
CA GLN A 61 11.43 18.31 -6.20
C GLN A 61 12.02 19.60 -6.78
N GLU A 62 12.75 19.50 -7.88
CA GLU A 62 13.34 20.67 -8.56
C GLU A 62 12.32 21.48 -9.38
N GLY A 63 11.08 20.99 -9.52
CA GLY A 63 10.06 21.66 -10.33
C GLY A 63 10.50 21.84 -11.78
N THR A 64 11.16 20.83 -12.35
CA THR A 64 11.69 20.91 -13.71
C THR A 64 10.58 21.23 -14.72
N GLY A 65 10.85 22.21 -15.60
CA GLY A 65 9.88 22.61 -16.62
C GLY A 65 9.58 21.44 -17.56
N TYR A 66 8.30 21.23 -17.88
CA TYR A 66 7.79 20.11 -18.69
C TYR A 66 8.66 19.82 -19.94
N LYS A 67 8.95 20.87 -20.72
CA LYS A 67 9.76 20.76 -21.94
C LYS A 67 11.24 20.46 -21.70
N ALA A 68 11.78 20.83 -20.54
CA ALA A 68 13.18 20.57 -20.21
C ALA A 68 13.37 19.10 -19.83
N PHE A 69 12.44 18.55 -19.04
CA PHE A 69 12.46 17.13 -18.68
C PHE A 69 12.22 16.23 -19.89
N ASP A 70 11.28 16.56 -20.77
CA ASP A 70 11.06 15.81 -22.01
C ASP A 70 12.31 15.77 -22.91
N ARG A 71 13.08 16.87 -22.95
CA ARG A 71 14.36 16.91 -23.69
C ARG A 71 15.44 16.06 -23.05
N LEU A 72 15.46 15.98 -21.72
CA LEU A 72 16.38 15.11 -20.98
C LEU A 72 16.07 13.65 -21.26
N LEU A 73 14.80 13.26 -21.23
CA LEU A 73 14.36 11.90 -21.53
C LEU A 73 14.59 11.50 -22.99
N ALA A 74 14.57 12.46 -23.92
CA ALA A 74 14.88 12.23 -25.34
C ALA A 74 16.38 12.01 -25.64
N ILE A 75 17.27 12.09 -24.62
CA ILE A 75 18.69 11.77 -24.82
C ILE A 75 18.81 10.24 -24.99
N PRO A 76 19.40 9.72 -26.09
CA PRO A 76 19.40 8.29 -26.39
C PRO A 76 19.95 7.41 -25.26
N SER A 77 20.99 7.87 -24.56
CA SER A 77 21.56 7.12 -23.42
C SER A 77 20.60 7.02 -22.23
N ILE A 78 19.71 7.99 -22.06
CA ILE A 78 18.70 8.05 -21.00
C ILE A 78 17.45 7.26 -21.43
N GLU A 79 17.09 7.28 -22.71
CA GLU A 79 16.02 6.45 -23.26
C GLU A 79 16.30 4.94 -23.08
N HIS A 80 17.56 4.52 -23.21
CA HIS A 80 17.98 3.13 -22.99
C HIS A 80 17.94 2.67 -21.52
N LEU A 81 17.71 3.56 -20.55
CA LEU A 81 17.66 3.21 -19.12
C LEU A 81 16.35 2.52 -18.71
N GLY A 82 15.34 2.47 -19.59
CA GLY A 82 14.11 1.71 -19.35
C GLY A 82 13.20 2.29 -18.27
N PHE A 83 13.06 3.62 -18.22
CA PHE A 83 12.13 4.28 -17.29
C PHE A 83 10.68 3.87 -17.53
N ALA A 84 9.86 3.85 -16.46
CA ALA A 84 8.42 3.60 -16.56
C ALA A 84 7.68 4.71 -17.35
N TYR A 85 8.32 5.86 -17.58
CA TYR A 85 7.78 7.02 -18.27
C TYR A 85 8.71 7.54 -19.37
N HIS A 86 8.12 8.02 -20.47
CA HIS A 86 8.85 8.53 -21.63
C HIS A 86 8.83 10.08 -21.74
N ASN A 87 8.03 10.73 -20.90
CA ASN A 87 7.89 12.19 -20.83
C ASN A 87 7.36 12.59 -19.45
N ILE A 88 7.38 13.88 -19.13
CA ILE A 88 6.89 14.42 -17.85
C ILE A 88 5.42 14.06 -17.60
N ARG A 89 4.60 13.95 -18.66
CA ARG A 89 3.20 13.56 -18.53
C ARG A 89 3.07 12.10 -18.09
N GLY A 90 3.87 11.21 -18.67
CA GLY A 90 3.97 9.81 -18.26
C GLY A 90 4.41 9.71 -16.81
N LEU A 91 5.41 10.51 -16.40
CA LEU A 91 5.84 10.57 -15.01
C LEU A 91 4.69 10.96 -14.08
N HIS A 92 3.93 12.01 -14.41
CA HIS A 92 2.75 12.39 -13.63
C HIS A 92 1.69 11.29 -13.60
N GLN A 93 1.47 10.58 -14.70
CA GLN A 93 0.54 9.43 -14.73
C GLN A 93 1.01 8.28 -13.85
N THR A 94 2.32 7.98 -13.84
CA THR A 94 2.93 6.99 -12.95
C THR A 94 2.79 7.39 -11.48
N ILE A 95 2.94 8.69 -11.16
CA ILE A 95 2.70 9.19 -9.80
C ILE A 95 1.22 9.08 -9.43
N ASP A 96 0.32 9.44 -10.34
CA ASP A 96 -1.12 9.40 -10.11
C ASP A 96 -1.66 7.97 -9.98
N SER A 97 -0.94 6.95 -10.48
CA SER A 97 -1.30 5.54 -10.29
C SER A 97 -0.93 5.00 -8.90
N ILE A 98 -0.13 5.73 -8.12
CA ILE A 98 0.20 5.34 -6.75
C ILE A 98 -1.08 5.43 -5.91
N PRO A 99 -1.51 4.35 -5.24
CA PRO A 99 -2.67 4.38 -4.36
C PRO A 99 -2.54 5.53 -3.36
N SER A 100 -3.57 6.36 -3.26
CA SER A 100 -3.56 7.50 -2.38
C SER A 100 -3.34 7.04 -0.94
N HIS A 101 -2.24 7.46 -0.32
CA HIS A 101 -2.02 7.23 1.11
C HIS A 101 -2.97 8.08 1.96
N ALA A 102 -3.33 7.54 3.13
CA ALA A 102 -4.10 8.26 4.14
C ALA A 102 -3.43 9.60 4.43
N LYS A 103 -4.20 10.68 4.26
CA LYS A 103 -3.64 12.01 4.42
C LYS A 103 -3.32 12.26 5.88
N LEU A 104 -2.02 12.38 6.19
CA LEU A 104 -1.56 12.80 7.51
C LEU A 104 -1.92 14.28 7.71
N GLN A 105 -2.62 14.55 8.80
CA GLN A 105 -3.01 15.86 9.28
C GLN A 105 -2.17 16.22 10.49
N LEU A 106 -1.72 17.46 10.51
CA LEU A 106 -0.93 18.03 11.58
C LEU A 106 -1.82 18.85 12.51
N THR A 107 -1.76 18.61 13.81
CA THR A 107 -2.41 19.43 14.83
C THR A 107 -1.51 19.58 16.03
N TYR A 108 -1.73 20.63 16.81
CA TYR A 108 -0.97 20.91 18.02
C TYR A 108 -1.87 20.73 19.24
N LEU A 109 -1.44 19.88 20.16
CA LEU A 109 -2.08 19.73 21.47
C LEU A 109 -1.38 20.62 22.49
N ALA A 110 -2.15 21.32 23.30
CA ALA A 110 -1.66 22.03 24.48
C ALA A 110 -2.39 21.46 25.70
N PHE A 111 -1.64 21.16 26.75
CA PHE A 111 -2.20 20.74 28.04
C PHE A 111 -2.27 21.95 28.97
N ASN A 112 -3.29 22.00 29.84
CA ASN A 112 -3.47 23.12 30.77
C ASN A 112 -2.26 23.33 31.70
N ASP A 113 -1.53 22.26 32.00
CA ASP A 113 -0.34 22.31 32.87
C ASP A 113 0.92 22.77 32.13
N THR A 114 0.91 22.78 30.79
CA THR A 114 2.04 23.20 29.95
C THR A 114 1.56 24.08 28.80
N LEU A 115 1.03 25.26 29.14
CA LEU A 115 0.54 26.25 28.16
C LEU A 115 1.62 26.74 27.19
N ASP A 116 2.88 26.74 27.63
CA ASP A 116 4.03 27.21 26.84
C ASP A 116 4.58 26.16 25.87
N TYR A 117 4.14 24.90 25.98
CA TYR A 117 4.62 23.81 25.14
C TYR A 117 3.48 23.16 24.37
N LYS A 118 3.60 23.20 23.04
CA LYS A 118 2.66 22.53 22.13
C LYS A 118 3.28 21.22 21.66
N HIS A 119 2.52 20.14 21.79
CA HIS A 119 2.89 18.84 21.26
C HIS A 119 2.37 18.69 19.84
N GLU A 120 3.26 18.30 18.94
CA GLU A 120 2.92 18.00 17.56
C GLU A 120 2.23 16.63 17.48
N LEU A 121 1.00 16.60 16.97
CA LEU A 121 0.23 15.39 16.73
C LEU A 121 -0.01 15.22 15.24
N HIS A 122 0.44 14.09 14.71
CA HIS A 122 0.12 13.61 13.38
C HIS A 122 -0.99 12.58 13.49
N TYR A 123 -2.10 12.79 12.78
CA TYR A 123 -3.22 11.84 12.74
C TYR A 123 -3.79 11.77 11.34
N CYS A 124 -4.50 10.69 11.02
CA CYS A 124 -5.20 10.53 9.76
C CYS A 124 -6.62 10.01 10.03
N ASN A 125 -7.51 10.14 9.03
CA ASN A 125 -8.83 9.52 9.10
C ASN A 125 -8.64 7.99 9.22
N PRO A 126 -9.18 7.34 10.29
CA PRO A 126 -8.94 5.92 10.51
C PRO A 126 -9.46 5.04 9.37
N LEU A 127 -10.52 5.46 8.67
CA LEU A 127 -11.03 4.72 7.51
C LEU A 127 -10.05 4.80 6.34
N GLU A 128 -9.50 5.98 6.05
CA GLU A 128 -8.49 6.15 5.01
C GLU A 128 -7.20 5.41 5.35
N ALA A 129 -6.80 5.40 6.63
CA ALA A 129 -5.64 4.66 7.12
C ALA A 129 -5.80 3.15 6.89
N ILE A 130 -6.96 2.60 7.27
CA ILE A 130 -7.28 1.19 7.05
C ILE A 130 -7.34 0.89 5.55
N GLN A 131 -7.99 1.74 4.74
CA GLN A 131 -8.05 1.56 3.28
C GLN A 131 -6.66 1.60 2.64
N THR A 132 -5.78 2.49 3.10
CA THR A 132 -4.39 2.58 2.63
C THR A 132 -3.61 1.33 3.00
N LEU A 133 -3.71 0.90 4.27
CA LEU A 133 -3.00 -0.27 4.76
C LEU A 133 -3.46 -1.54 4.04
N LEU A 134 -4.77 -1.73 3.92
CA LEU A 134 -5.39 -2.88 3.28
C LEU A 134 -5.44 -2.79 1.75
N GLY A 135 -5.09 -1.66 1.16
CA GLY A 135 -4.99 -1.47 -0.28
C GLY A 135 -3.54 -1.51 -0.80
N ASN A 136 -2.56 -1.60 0.10
CA ASN A 136 -1.16 -1.67 -0.27
C ASN A 136 -0.78 -3.12 -0.63
N PRO A 137 -0.39 -3.40 -1.89
CA PRO A 137 0.03 -4.74 -2.31
C PRO A 137 1.25 -5.26 -1.53
N ALA A 138 2.09 -4.39 -0.96
CA ALA A 138 3.21 -4.81 -0.13
C ALA A 138 2.81 -5.56 1.15
N HIS A 139 1.56 -5.46 1.59
CA HIS A 139 1.04 -6.15 2.77
C HIS A 139 0.10 -7.31 2.42
N ALA A 140 -0.02 -7.66 1.13
CA ALA A 140 -0.97 -8.67 0.65
C ALA A 140 -0.85 -10.02 1.39
N GLU A 141 0.39 -10.45 1.63
CA GLU A 141 0.69 -11.73 2.28
C GLU A 141 0.46 -11.68 3.79
N ASP A 142 0.58 -10.49 4.39
CA ASP A 142 0.36 -10.26 5.82
C ASP A 142 -1.13 -10.10 6.18
N ILE A 143 -1.98 -9.74 5.21
CA ILE A 143 -3.41 -9.54 5.42
C ILE A 143 -4.12 -10.90 5.45
N VAL A 144 -4.27 -11.43 6.66
CA VAL A 144 -5.03 -12.66 6.90
C VAL A 144 -6.47 -12.33 7.28
N TYR A 145 -7.38 -12.49 6.32
CA TYR A 145 -8.81 -12.53 6.61
C TYR A 145 -9.21 -14.01 6.78
N LYS A 146 -9.33 -14.49 8.03
CA LYS A 146 -9.91 -15.82 8.35
C LYS A 146 -10.52 -15.84 9.76
N PRO A 147 -11.57 -16.64 10.01
CA PRO A 147 -12.06 -16.85 11.38
C PRO A 147 -10.95 -17.40 12.27
N SER A 148 -10.60 -16.67 13.33
CA SER A 148 -9.62 -17.09 14.31
C SER A 148 -10.29 -17.30 15.67
N LYS A 149 -9.89 -18.35 16.39
CA LYS A 149 -10.26 -18.57 17.78
C LYS A 149 -9.13 -18.08 18.66
N VAL A 150 -9.39 -17.07 19.47
CA VAL A 150 -8.41 -16.50 20.38
C VAL A 150 -8.71 -16.98 21.79
N PHE A 151 -7.70 -17.48 22.50
CA PHE A 151 -7.82 -17.94 23.88
C PHE A 151 -6.91 -17.12 24.78
N THR A 152 -7.36 -16.84 26.00
CA THR A 152 -6.55 -16.10 27.00
C THR A 152 -5.46 -16.96 27.63
N ASN A 153 -5.48 -18.28 27.42
CA ASN A 153 -4.54 -19.21 28.02
C ASN A 153 -4.15 -20.37 27.07
N PRO A 154 -2.95 -20.95 27.25
CA PRO A 154 -2.48 -22.07 26.42
C PRO A 154 -3.35 -23.33 26.52
N SER A 155 -4.10 -23.51 27.62
CA SER A 155 -5.02 -24.63 27.79
C SER A 155 -6.34 -24.48 27.04
N HIS A 156 -6.52 -23.39 26.29
CA HIS A 156 -7.71 -23.10 25.47
C HIS A 156 -9.04 -23.19 26.25
N SER A 157 -9.03 -22.92 27.55
CA SER A 157 -10.23 -23.04 28.39
C SER A 157 -11.09 -21.78 28.34
N ASN A 158 -10.46 -20.63 28.08
CA ASN A 158 -11.11 -19.32 28.12
C ASN A 158 -11.06 -18.70 26.71
N HIS A 159 -12.12 -18.92 25.94
CA HIS A 159 -12.28 -18.36 24.61
C HIS A 159 -12.66 -16.87 24.68
N ILE A 160 -11.97 -16.04 23.90
CA ILE A 160 -12.31 -14.62 23.73
C ILE A 160 -13.34 -14.54 22.60
N CYS A 161 -14.59 -14.28 22.97
CA CYS A 161 -15.65 -13.96 22.02
C CYS A 161 -15.69 -12.45 21.81
N ASN A 162 -15.15 -11.95 20.69
CA ASN A 162 -15.43 -10.58 20.29
C ASN A 162 -16.83 -10.53 19.68
N GLU A 163 -17.77 -9.95 20.42
CA GLU A 163 -19.14 -9.76 19.98
C GLU A 163 -19.14 -8.71 18.85
N MET A 164 -19.36 -9.15 17.61
CA MET A 164 -19.62 -8.24 16.51
C MET A 164 -21.13 -7.99 16.48
N TRP A 165 -21.57 -6.82 16.97
CA TRP A 165 -22.97 -6.40 16.84
C TRP A 165 -23.28 -6.15 15.36
N ILE A 166 -23.98 -7.08 14.75
CA ILE A 166 -24.56 -6.92 13.41
C ILE A 166 -26.02 -6.54 13.67
N GLY A 167 -26.29 -5.23 13.65
CA GLY A 167 -27.65 -4.69 13.78
C GLY A 167 -28.57 -5.10 12.64
#